data_AF-A0A9P3PGT0-F1
#
_entry.id   AF-A0A9P3PGT0-F1
#
_cell.length_a   1.000
_cell.length_b   1.000
_cell.length_c   1.000
_cell.angle_alpha   90.00
_cell.angle_beta   90.00
_cell.angle_gamma   90.00
#
_symmetry.space_group_name_H-M   'P 1'
#
loop_
_entity.id
_entity.type
_entity.pdbx_description
1 polymer ?
#
loop_
_entity_poly.entity_id
_entity_poly.type
_entity_poly.pdbx_seq_one_letter_code
_entity_poly.pdbx_strand_id
1 'polypeptide(L)'
;MDSREDLPRVSVDSVQAWHRLKNNCRTAALASLEEHIAAHGLIGERDALVAHTNQFVERTFQMAQPNLRINGQNYESLDQDEQNTEPFDEALDRRIWSLADTRLQWQKRIAETRRTLPQEIATTILDLFDQHRITDGEEMGALGGDTTGGEDTEPEENDDALPRYSEVEQRFQKTLAIGEEMHQMVASQEERAERMRTVSGEVKALKF
;
A
#
# COMPACT_ATOMS: atom_id res chain seq x y z
N MET A 1 32.88 -27.18 20.00
CA MET A 1 33.43 -27.31 18.65
C MET A 1 32.25 -27.04 17.73
N ASP A 2 32.09 -25.81 17.24
CA ASP A 2 31.28 -25.44 16.04
C ASP A 2 31.31 -23.91 15.83
N SER A 3 32.51 -23.34 15.81
CA SER A 3 32.71 -21.90 15.53
C SER A 3 32.85 -21.62 14.03
N ARG A 4 32.44 -22.56 13.16
CA ARG A 4 32.48 -22.43 11.70
C ARG A 4 31.16 -21.96 11.09
N GLU A 5 30.11 -21.78 11.90
CA GLU A 5 28.78 -21.38 11.43
C GLU A 5 28.55 -19.86 11.41
N ASP A 6 29.46 -19.07 11.99
CA ASP A 6 29.30 -17.61 12.18
C ASP A 6 29.86 -16.73 11.05
N LEU A 7 30.40 -17.30 9.97
CA LEU A 7 30.78 -16.49 8.81
C LEU A 7 29.53 -16.19 7.97
N PRO A 8 29.17 -14.92 7.75
CA PRO A 8 27.99 -14.56 6.97
C PRO A 8 28.17 -15.05 5.53
N ARG A 9 27.44 -16.12 5.20
CA ARG A 9 27.38 -16.67 3.84
C ARG A 9 26.40 -15.85 2.99
N VAL A 10 26.72 -15.69 1.71
CA VAL A 10 25.87 -14.92 0.79
C VAL A 10 24.67 -15.79 0.40
N SER A 11 23.46 -15.30 0.70
CA SER A 11 22.20 -15.94 0.30
C SER A 11 21.82 -15.54 -1.13
N VAL A 12 21.47 -16.52 -1.95
CA VAL A 12 20.93 -16.35 -3.30
C VAL A 12 19.58 -17.04 -3.39
N ASP A 13 18.61 -16.36 -4.01
CA ASP A 13 17.20 -16.78 -4.05
C ASP A 13 16.93 -18.01 -4.94
N SER A 14 17.86 -18.38 -5.82
CA SER A 14 17.66 -19.51 -6.74
C SER A 14 18.97 -19.98 -7.38
N VAL A 15 19.06 -21.29 -7.64
CA VAL A 15 20.11 -21.90 -8.48
C VAL A 15 20.11 -21.27 -9.89
N GLN A 16 18.93 -20.93 -10.42
CA GLN A 16 18.83 -20.26 -11.72
C GLN A 16 19.42 -18.84 -11.68
N ALA A 17 19.22 -18.11 -10.58
CA ALA A 17 19.80 -16.79 -10.39
C ALA A 17 21.34 -16.87 -10.33
N TRP A 18 21.87 -17.90 -9.68
CA TRP A 18 23.31 -18.17 -9.65
C TRP A 18 23.88 -18.50 -11.04
N HIS A 19 23.23 -19.38 -11.81
CA HIS A 19 23.64 -19.66 -13.18
C HIS A 19 23.52 -18.43 -14.09
N ARG A 20 22.47 -17.62 -13.92
CA ARG A 20 22.29 -16.36 -14.65
C ARG A 20 23.42 -15.38 -14.33
N LEU A 21 23.81 -15.26 -13.06
CA LEU A 21 24.94 -14.42 -12.64
C LEU A 21 26.25 -14.89 -13.27
N LYS A 22 26.51 -16.20 -13.26
CA LYS A 22 27.68 -16.81 -13.93
C LYS A 22 27.72 -16.49 -15.42
N ASN A 23 26.59 -16.66 -16.11
CA ASN A 23 26.48 -16.38 -17.54
C ASN A 23 26.68 -14.89 -17.84
N ASN A 24 26.06 -14.00 -17.07
CA ASN A 24 26.22 -12.56 -17.24
C ASN A 24 27.68 -12.13 -17.00
N CYS A 25 28.32 -12.64 -15.95
CA CYS A 25 29.72 -12.37 -15.65
C CYS A 25 30.63 -12.86 -16.78
N ARG A 26 30.38 -14.07 -17.31
CA ARG A 26 31.11 -14.63 -18.44
C ARG A 26 30.96 -13.75 -19.69
N THR A 27 29.74 -13.37 -20.05
CA THR A 27 29.47 -12.52 -21.22
C THR A 27 30.13 -11.15 -21.07
N ALA A 28 30.05 -10.52 -19.90
CA ALA A 28 30.70 -9.24 -19.64
C ALA A 28 32.24 -9.34 -19.70
N ALA A 29 32.81 -10.39 -19.12
CA ALA A 29 34.26 -10.63 -19.16
C ALA A 29 34.75 -10.86 -20.60
N LEU A 30 34.02 -11.64 -21.40
CA LEU A 30 34.36 -11.87 -22.80
C LEU A 30 34.19 -10.60 -23.65
N ALA A 31 33.17 -9.78 -23.39
CA ALA A 31 32.99 -8.50 -24.08
C ALA A 31 34.14 -7.53 -23.79
N SER A 32 34.54 -7.41 -22.51
CA SER A 32 35.69 -6.60 -22.12
C SER A 32 37.00 -7.12 -22.71
N LEU A 33 37.18 -8.45 -22.76
CA LEU A 33 38.35 -9.06 -23.38
C LEU A 33 38.42 -8.74 -24.88
N GLU A 34 37.31 -8.85 -25.61
CA GLU A 34 37.27 -8.56 -27.05
C GLU A 34 37.62 -7.10 -27.34
N GLU A 35 37.17 -6.16 -26.51
CA GLU A 35 37.54 -4.75 -26.58
C GLU A 35 39.07 -4.55 -26.40
N HIS A 36 39.67 -5.26 -25.44
CA HIS A 36 41.12 -5.18 -25.19
C HIS A 36 41.93 -5.83 -26.33
N ILE A 37 41.45 -6.94 -26.89
CA ILE A 37 42.08 -7.61 -28.04
C ILE A 37 42.05 -6.70 -29.26
N ALA A 38 40.92 -6.04 -29.51
CA ALA A 38 40.78 -5.08 -30.61
C ALA A 38 41.70 -3.87 -30.43
N ALA A 39 41.83 -3.34 -29.21
CA ALA A 39 42.67 -2.19 -28.91
C ALA A 39 44.19 -2.49 -29.02
N HIS A 40 44.63 -3.70 -28.67
CA HIS A 40 46.05 -4.08 -28.62
C HIS A 40 46.49 -4.93 -29.83
N GLY A 41 45.59 -5.26 -30.75
CA GLY A 41 45.91 -6.02 -31.97
C GLY A 41 46.29 -7.49 -31.73
N LEU A 42 45.82 -8.10 -30.65
CA LEU A 42 46.17 -9.46 -30.20
C LEU A 42 45.34 -10.58 -30.87
N ILE A 43 44.96 -10.40 -32.14
CA ILE A 43 44.00 -11.28 -32.83
C ILE A 43 44.52 -12.73 -32.90
N GLY A 44 45.83 -12.93 -33.00
CA GLY A 44 46.45 -14.27 -33.07
C GLY A 44 46.40 -15.06 -31.76
N GLU A 45 46.26 -14.40 -30.61
CA GLU A 45 46.21 -15.03 -29.28
C GLU A 45 44.79 -15.09 -28.71
N ARG A 46 43.80 -14.64 -29.49
CA ARG A 46 42.40 -14.53 -29.10
C ARG A 46 41.86 -15.82 -28.50
N ASP A 47 42.05 -16.95 -29.17
CA ASP A 47 41.48 -18.23 -28.73
C ASP A 47 42.08 -18.71 -27.40
N ALA A 48 43.37 -18.47 -27.18
CA ALA A 48 44.04 -18.77 -25.92
C ALA A 48 43.53 -17.87 -24.77
N LEU A 49 43.42 -16.56 -25.03
CA LEU A 49 42.89 -15.60 -24.06
C LEU A 49 41.45 -15.88 -23.67
N VAL A 50 40.60 -16.25 -24.64
CA VAL A 50 39.22 -16.65 -24.41
C VAL A 50 39.17 -17.92 -23.54
N ALA A 51 40.00 -18.92 -23.83
CA ALA A 51 40.07 -20.14 -23.03
C ALA A 51 40.49 -19.84 -21.58
N HIS A 52 41.53 -19.03 -21.38
CA HIS A 52 41.99 -18.63 -20.05
C HIS A 52 40.96 -17.80 -19.28
N THR A 53 40.24 -16.90 -19.96
CA THR A 53 39.18 -16.09 -19.34
C THR A 53 38.02 -16.97 -18.88
N ASN A 54 37.61 -17.93 -19.70
CA ASN A 54 36.58 -18.90 -19.31
C ASN A 54 37.01 -19.76 -18.12
N GLN A 55 38.28 -20.20 -18.09
CA GLN A 55 38.83 -20.95 -16.96
C GLN A 55 38.90 -20.09 -15.68
N PHE A 56 39.25 -18.82 -15.81
CA PHE A 56 39.30 -17.88 -14.69
C PHE A 56 37.90 -17.67 -14.11
N VAL A 57 36.89 -17.43 -14.94
CA VAL A 57 35.49 -17.30 -14.50
C VAL A 57 35.06 -18.58 -13.80
N GLU A 58 35.30 -19.75 -14.40
CA GLU A 58 34.91 -21.03 -13.80
C GLU A 58 35.55 -21.23 -12.42
N ARG A 59 36.85 -20.99 -12.30
CA ARG A 59 37.59 -21.13 -11.04
C ARG A 59 37.11 -20.15 -9.96
N THR A 60 36.78 -18.93 -10.35
CA THR A 60 36.24 -17.91 -9.44
C THR A 60 34.90 -18.35 -8.87
N PHE A 61 34.02 -18.87 -9.71
CA PHE A 61 32.72 -19.38 -9.26
C PHE A 61 32.87 -20.64 -8.41
N GLN A 62 33.82 -21.54 -8.71
CA GLN A 62 34.13 -22.70 -7.85
C GLN A 62 34.63 -22.28 -6.46
N MET A 63 35.48 -21.25 -6.38
CA MET A 63 35.94 -20.72 -5.08
C MET A 63 34.82 -20.03 -4.29
N ALA A 64 33.80 -19.51 -4.98
CA ALA A 64 32.65 -18.86 -4.35
C ALA A 64 31.59 -19.84 -3.84
N GLN A 65 31.48 -21.04 -4.43
CA GLN A 65 30.52 -22.09 -4.04
C GLN A 65 30.44 -22.39 -2.52
N PRO A 66 31.55 -22.60 -1.77
CA PRO A 66 31.49 -22.93 -0.34
C PRO A 66 30.88 -21.80 0.52
N ASN A 67 30.93 -20.56 0.03
CA ASN A 67 30.42 -19.38 0.74
C ASN A 67 28.98 -19.02 0.35
N LEU A 68 28.35 -19.84 -0.48
CA LEU A 68 27.00 -19.60 -1.01
C LEU A 68 25.95 -20.39 -0.22
N ARG A 69 24.83 -19.73 0.07
CA ARG A 69 23.58 -20.36 0.49
C ARG A 69 22.52 -20.15 -0.59
N ILE A 70 21.84 -21.21 -1.00
CA ILE A 70 20.69 -21.12 -1.91
C ILE A 70 19.47 -21.57 -1.13
N ASN A 71 18.47 -20.70 -0.99
CA ASN A 71 17.22 -21.01 -0.27
C ASN A 71 17.46 -21.66 1.11
N GLY A 72 18.28 -21.01 1.93
CA GLY A 72 18.57 -21.47 3.29
C GLY A 72 19.53 -22.66 3.39
N GLN A 73 19.79 -23.38 2.30
CA GLN A 73 20.69 -24.54 2.28
C GLN A 73 22.09 -24.16 1.78
N ASN A 74 23.11 -24.84 2.31
CA ASN A 74 24.49 -24.68 1.82
C ASN A 74 24.59 -25.31 0.42
N TYR A 75 25.30 -24.64 -0.49
CA TYR A 75 25.45 -25.12 -1.86
C TYR A 75 26.13 -26.51 -1.96
N GLU A 76 27.01 -26.84 -1.03
CA GLU A 76 27.68 -28.16 -0.94
C GLU A 76 26.73 -29.30 -0.58
N SER A 77 25.58 -28.98 0.01
CA SER A 77 24.56 -29.95 0.42
C SER A 77 23.51 -30.21 -0.66
N LEU A 78 23.52 -29.44 -1.76
CA LEU A 78 22.71 -29.72 -2.94
C LEU A 78 23.38 -30.86 -3.71
N ASP A 79 22.96 -32.10 -3.46
CA ASP A 79 23.42 -33.25 -4.23
C ASP A 79 23.07 -33.09 -5.73
N GLN A 80 23.90 -33.63 -6.61
CA GLN A 80 23.68 -33.57 -8.08
C GLN A 80 22.33 -34.17 -8.51
N ASP A 81 21.73 -35.04 -7.69
CA ASP A 81 20.40 -35.62 -7.92
C ASP A 81 19.25 -34.68 -7.52
N GLU A 82 19.50 -33.69 -6.65
CA GLU A 82 18.51 -32.67 -6.26
C GLU A 82 18.39 -31.51 -7.25
N GLN A 83 19.25 -31.43 -8.28
CA GLN A 83 19.08 -30.47 -9.38
C GLN A 83 17.75 -30.65 -10.14
N ASN A 84 17.10 -31.82 -10.01
CA ASN A 84 15.78 -32.12 -10.57
C ASN A 84 14.65 -32.10 -9.52
N THR A 85 14.95 -31.88 -8.24
CA THR A 85 13.91 -31.77 -7.21
C THR A 85 13.55 -30.30 -7.05
N GLU A 86 12.27 -29.98 -7.19
CA GLU A 86 11.77 -28.60 -7.13
C GLU A 86 12.27 -27.90 -5.86
N PRO A 87 13.13 -26.87 -5.97
CA PRO A 87 13.73 -26.24 -4.79
C PRO A 87 12.64 -25.53 -4.00
N PHE A 88 12.64 -25.73 -2.68
CA PHE A 88 11.64 -25.12 -1.79
C PHE A 88 11.69 -23.58 -1.91
N ASP A 89 10.57 -22.98 -2.32
CA ASP A 89 10.43 -21.53 -2.46
C ASP A 89 10.01 -20.93 -1.11
N GLU A 90 10.99 -20.57 -0.29
CA GLU A 90 10.76 -19.91 1.00
C GLU A 90 10.02 -18.57 0.87
N ALA A 91 10.17 -17.86 -0.25
CA ALA A 91 9.47 -16.60 -0.46
C ALA A 91 7.96 -16.86 -0.65
N LEU A 92 7.63 -17.93 -1.38
CA LEU A 92 6.27 -18.40 -1.52
C LEU A 92 5.71 -18.88 -0.18
N ASP A 93 6.48 -19.63 0.61
CA ASP A 93 6.04 -20.08 1.93
C ASP A 93 5.76 -18.89 2.87
N ARG A 94 6.72 -17.96 3.03
CA ARG A 94 6.51 -16.73 3.82
C ARG A 94 5.29 -15.94 3.36
N ARG A 95 5.04 -15.90 2.04
CA ARG A 95 3.85 -15.27 1.47
C ARG A 95 2.58 -16.02 1.87
N ILE A 96 2.57 -17.34 1.82
CA ILE A 96 1.44 -18.17 2.27
C ILE A 96 1.13 -17.89 3.74
N TRP A 97 2.14 -17.85 4.60
CA TRP A 97 1.97 -17.53 6.03
C TRP A 97 1.42 -16.12 6.24
N SER A 98 1.96 -15.12 5.54
CA SER A 98 1.46 -13.74 5.62
C SER A 98 0.00 -13.61 5.13
N LEU A 99 -0.37 -14.35 4.07
CA LEU A 99 -1.72 -14.37 3.53
C LEU A 99 -2.69 -15.08 4.47
N ALA A 100 -2.25 -16.15 5.14
CA ALA A 100 -3.05 -16.85 6.14
C ALA A 100 -3.34 -15.95 7.34
N ASP A 101 -2.34 -15.21 7.84
CA ASP A 101 -2.51 -14.28 8.95
C ASP A 101 -3.43 -13.11 8.57
N THR A 102 -3.20 -12.47 7.42
CA THR A 102 -4.09 -11.40 6.95
C THR A 102 -5.52 -11.88 6.75
N ARG A 103 -5.73 -13.08 6.20
CA ARG A 103 -7.05 -13.70 6.09
C ARG A 103 -7.71 -13.87 7.45
N LEU A 104 -6.98 -14.34 8.47
CA LEU A 104 -7.52 -14.52 9.82
C LEU A 104 -7.89 -13.17 10.45
N GLN A 105 -7.06 -12.14 10.28
CA GLN A 105 -7.36 -10.78 10.71
C GLN A 105 -8.62 -10.22 10.03
N TRP A 106 -8.78 -10.43 8.71
CA TRP A 106 -9.99 -10.02 7.99
C TRP A 106 -11.23 -10.76 8.48
N GLN A 107 -11.15 -12.07 8.71
CA GLN A 107 -12.27 -12.83 9.26
C GLN A 107 -12.68 -12.34 10.65
N LYS A 108 -11.71 -12.03 11.51
CA LYS A 108 -11.96 -11.42 12.83
C LYS A 108 -12.66 -10.06 12.70
N ARG A 109 -12.13 -9.17 11.86
CA ARG A 109 -12.74 -7.84 11.63
C ARG A 109 -14.15 -7.95 11.10
N ILE A 110 -14.42 -8.86 10.15
CA ILE A 110 -15.76 -9.09 9.59
C ILE A 110 -16.71 -9.61 10.66
N ALA A 111 -16.28 -10.53 11.51
CA ALA A 111 -17.09 -11.04 12.60
C ALA A 111 -17.42 -9.94 13.64
N GLU A 112 -16.44 -9.12 13.98
CA GLU A 112 -16.61 -7.98 14.88
C GLU A 112 -17.58 -6.95 14.30
N THR A 113 -17.38 -6.52 13.04
CA THR A 113 -18.28 -5.58 12.37
C THR A 113 -19.70 -6.14 12.24
N ARG A 114 -19.88 -7.41 11.89
CA ARG A 114 -21.21 -8.03 11.85
C ARG A 114 -21.92 -8.04 13.21
N ARG A 115 -21.16 -8.02 14.32
CA ARG A 115 -21.71 -8.03 15.67
C ARG A 115 -22.00 -6.62 16.19
N THR A 116 -21.08 -5.68 16.01
CA THR A 116 -21.16 -4.35 16.64
C THR A 116 -21.87 -3.32 15.76
N LEU A 117 -21.59 -3.33 14.45
CA LEU A 117 -22.04 -2.28 13.54
C LEU A 117 -23.58 -2.22 13.41
N PRO A 118 -24.33 -3.34 13.36
CA PRO A 118 -25.80 -3.26 13.38
C PRO A 118 -26.36 -2.68 14.67
N GLN A 119 -25.73 -2.94 15.82
CA GLN A 119 -26.16 -2.41 17.11
C GLN A 119 -25.89 -0.90 17.18
N GLU A 120 -24.71 -0.47 16.77
CA GLU A 120 -24.36 0.95 16.67
C GLU A 120 -25.33 1.69 15.75
N ILE A 121 -25.59 1.17 14.54
CA ILE A 121 -26.57 1.75 13.61
C ILE A 121 -27.97 1.82 14.25
N ALA A 122 -28.43 0.74 14.87
CA ALA A 122 -29.74 0.73 15.52
C ALA A 122 -29.84 1.82 16.61
N THR A 123 -28.81 1.96 17.45
CA THR A 123 -28.79 3.01 18.48
C THR A 123 -28.81 4.42 17.89
N THR A 124 -28.02 4.67 16.82
CA THR A 124 -28.01 5.98 16.16
C THR A 124 -29.34 6.32 15.52
N ILE A 125 -30.01 5.34 14.90
CA ILE A 125 -31.33 5.54 14.28
C ILE A 125 -32.38 5.84 15.35
N LEU A 126 -32.36 5.12 16.48
CA LEU A 126 -33.28 5.38 17.59
C LEU A 126 -33.09 6.78 18.18
N ASP A 127 -31.85 7.20 18.40
CA ASP A 127 -31.52 8.55 18.89
C ASP A 127 -32.03 9.64 17.93
N LEU A 128 -31.88 9.45 16.61
CA LEU A 128 -32.43 10.37 15.62
C LEU A 128 -33.97 10.45 15.67
N PHE A 129 -34.66 9.33 15.86
CA PHE A 129 -36.11 9.33 16.02
C PHE A 129 -36.56 10.04 17.30
N ASP A 130 -35.85 9.84 18.41
CA ASP A 130 -36.15 10.53 19.67
C ASP A 130 -35.92 12.04 19.55
N GLN A 131 -34.84 12.48 18.90
CA GLN A 131 -34.57 13.89 18.61
C GLN A 131 -35.66 14.50 17.73
N HIS A 132 -36.13 13.78 16.70
CA HIS A 132 -37.23 14.22 15.85
C HIS A 132 -38.52 14.38 16.65
N ARG A 133 -38.85 13.42 17.52
CA ARG A 133 -40.06 13.50 18.35
C ARG A 133 -40.01 14.67 19.34
N ILE A 134 -38.84 15.00 19.88
CA ILE A 134 -38.67 16.18 20.75
C ILE A 134 -38.91 17.46 19.93
N THR A 135 -38.32 17.56 18.74
CA THR A 135 -38.48 18.72 17.84
C THR A 135 -39.93 18.89 17.40
N ASP A 136 -40.61 17.81 16.99
CA ASP A 136 -42.02 17.82 16.61
C ASP A 136 -42.92 18.21 17.81
N GLY A 137 -42.59 17.72 19.01
CA GLY A 137 -43.31 18.07 20.24
C GLY A 137 -43.13 19.53 20.66
N GLU A 138 -41.95 20.11 20.42
CA GLU A 138 -41.68 21.53 20.64
C GLU A 138 -42.38 22.42 19.61
N GLU A 139 -42.44 22.01 18.34
CA GLU A 139 -43.24 22.71 17.31
C GLU A 139 -44.75 22.62 17.60
N MET A 140 -45.24 21.48 18.07
CA MET A 140 -46.65 21.30 18.43
C MET A 140 -47.03 22.00 19.74
N GLY A 141 -46.09 22.11 20.69
CA GLY A 141 -46.22 22.92 21.91
C GLY A 141 -46.20 24.43 21.64
N ALA A 142 -45.45 24.88 20.63
CA ALA A 142 -45.47 26.27 20.16
C ALA A 142 -46.76 26.65 19.41
N LEU A 143 -47.44 25.67 18.79
CA LEU A 143 -48.73 25.86 18.11
C LEU A 143 -49.96 25.60 19.02
N GLY A 144 -49.76 24.98 20.19
CA GLY A 144 -50.83 24.61 21.13
C GLY A 144 -51.16 25.63 22.23
N GLY A 145 -50.58 26.85 22.14
CA GLY A 145 -50.67 27.86 23.20
C GLY A 145 -51.91 28.78 23.17
N ASP A 146 -52.72 28.78 22.12
CA ASP A 146 -53.93 29.62 22.07
C ASP A 146 -54.95 29.09 21.04
N THR A 147 -55.85 28.19 21.45
CA THR A 147 -57.10 27.93 20.71
C THR A 147 -58.18 27.45 21.68
N THR A 148 -58.70 28.39 22.48
CA THR A 148 -60.02 28.27 23.09
C THR A 148 -61.02 29.13 22.31
N GLY A 149 -62.11 28.53 21.83
CA GLY A 149 -63.32 29.23 21.38
C GLY A 149 -63.52 29.25 19.88
N GLY A 150 -64.62 28.63 19.43
CA GLY A 150 -64.97 28.52 18.01
C GLY A 150 -65.71 29.72 17.44
N GLU A 151 -65.81 29.75 16.12
CA GLU A 151 -67.00 30.05 15.30
C GLU A 151 -66.56 30.04 13.82
N ASP A 152 -67.42 29.51 12.95
CA ASP A 152 -67.26 29.54 11.50
C ASP A 152 -67.08 30.99 11.01
N THR A 153 -65.96 31.31 10.37
CA THR A 153 -65.82 32.50 9.51
C THR A 153 -64.80 32.21 8.41
N GLU A 154 -65.20 32.54 7.17
CA GLU A 154 -64.44 32.37 5.93
C GLU A 154 -63.03 32.99 5.98
N PRO A 155 -62.08 32.52 5.12
CA PRO A 155 -60.70 32.98 5.17
C PRO A 155 -60.59 34.40 4.58
N GLU A 156 -60.38 35.40 5.43
CA GLU A 156 -59.79 36.67 5.02
C GLU A 156 -58.28 36.48 4.76
N GLU A 157 -57.85 36.90 3.58
CA GLU A 157 -56.45 37.09 3.18
C GLU A 157 -55.72 37.95 4.21
N ASN A 158 -54.94 37.33 5.10
CA ASN A 158 -53.97 38.04 5.93
C ASN A 158 -52.55 37.85 5.36
N ASP A 159 -52.08 38.95 4.78
CA ASP A 159 -50.80 39.23 4.15
C ASP A 159 -49.64 39.34 5.16
N ASP A 160 -49.39 38.28 5.95
CA ASP A 160 -48.37 38.33 7.03
C ASP A 160 -47.36 37.15 7.02
N ALA A 161 -47.14 36.56 5.83
CA ALA A 161 -46.18 35.48 5.62
C ALA A 161 -44.74 35.94 5.26
N LEU A 162 -44.40 37.22 5.45
CA LEU A 162 -43.16 37.81 4.94
C LEU A 162 -41.91 37.81 5.87
N PRO A 163 -41.95 37.52 7.19
CA PRO A 163 -40.72 37.50 7.99
C PRO A 163 -39.84 36.25 7.77
N ARG A 164 -40.45 35.06 7.60
CA ARG A 164 -39.72 33.76 7.54
C ARG A 164 -38.92 33.54 6.26
N TYR A 165 -39.34 34.11 5.12
CA TYR A 165 -38.64 33.94 3.85
C TYR A 165 -37.26 34.61 3.84
N SER A 166 -37.13 35.76 4.50
CA SER A 166 -35.87 36.52 4.54
C SER A 166 -34.77 35.76 5.29
N GLU A 167 -35.10 35.06 6.37
CA GLU A 167 -34.15 34.25 7.13
C GLU A 167 -33.71 33.00 6.37
N VAL A 168 -34.64 32.36 5.64
CA VAL A 168 -34.34 31.21 4.79
C VAL A 168 -33.42 31.61 3.63
N GLU A 169 -33.69 32.75 3.00
CA GLU A 169 -32.86 33.28 1.92
C GLU A 169 -31.45 33.63 2.42
N GLN A 170 -31.32 34.26 3.60
CA GLN A 170 -30.02 34.54 4.20
C GLN A 170 -29.22 33.26 4.53
N ARG A 171 -29.89 32.21 5.05
CA ARG A 171 -29.24 30.92 5.32
C ARG A 171 -28.79 30.25 4.03
N PHE A 172 -29.60 30.34 2.98
CA PHE A 172 -29.28 29.81 1.66
C PHE A 172 -28.07 30.53 1.05
N GLN A 173 -28.06 31.87 1.09
CA GLN A 173 -26.91 32.67 0.65
C GLN A 173 -25.64 32.36 1.44
N LYS A 174 -25.74 32.19 2.77
CA LYS A 174 -24.60 31.80 3.60
C LYS A 174 -24.05 30.42 3.23
N THR A 175 -24.93 29.47 2.90
CA THR A 175 -24.53 28.13 2.48
C THR A 175 -23.84 28.15 1.11
N LEU A 176 -24.33 28.97 0.19
CA LEU A 176 -23.68 29.19 -1.11
C LEU A 176 -22.28 29.80 -0.95
N ALA A 177 -22.14 30.82 -0.09
CA ALA A 177 -20.84 31.45 0.18
C ALA A 177 -19.83 30.45 0.75
N ILE A 178 -20.24 29.60 1.71
CA ILE A 178 -19.38 28.53 2.25
C ILE A 178 -19.00 27.52 1.15
N GLY A 179 -19.93 27.20 0.24
CA GLY A 179 -19.65 26.33 -0.90
C GLY A 179 -18.59 26.91 -1.84
N GLU A 180 -18.65 28.21 -2.13
CA GLU A 180 -17.65 28.90 -2.95
C GLU A 180 -16.28 28.98 -2.24
N GLU A 181 -16.26 29.28 -0.94
CA GLU A 181 -15.04 29.28 -0.14
C GLU A 181 -14.40 27.88 -0.09
N MET A 182 -15.21 26.83 0.09
CA MET A 182 -14.74 25.45 0.07
C MET A 182 -14.15 25.09 -1.30
N HIS A 183 -14.81 25.49 -2.39
CA HIS A 183 -14.31 25.27 -3.75
C HIS A 183 -12.93 25.92 -3.96
N GLN A 184 -12.74 27.14 -3.47
CA GLN A 184 -11.44 27.83 -3.52
C GLN A 184 -10.38 27.16 -2.64
N MET A 185 -10.77 26.68 -1.45
CA MET A 185 -9.84 26.04 -0.52
C MET A 185 -9.36 24.67 -0.98
N VAL A 186 -10.19 23.88 -1.68
CA VAL A 186 -9.85 22.52 -2.13
C VAL A 186 -8.56 22.51 -2.96
N ALA A 187 -8.43 23.41 -3.94
CA ALA A 187 -7.24 23.49 -4.77
C ALA A 187 -5.96 23.80 -3.96
N SER A 188 -6.06 24.70 -2.99
CA SER A 188 -4.92 25.04 -2.12
C SER A 188 -4.53 23.90 -1.17
N GLN A 189 -5.50 23.10 -0.73
CA GLN A 189 -5.25 21.95 0.15
C GLN A 189 -4.67 20.77 -0.62
N GLU A 190 -5.09 20.57 -1.87
CA GLU A 190 -4.51 19.57 -2.77
C GLU A 190 -3.03 19.86 -3.03
N GLU A 191 -2.68 21.12 -3.35
CA GLU A 191 -1.29 21.53 -3.54
C GLU A 191 -0.45 21.31 -2.27
N ARG A 192 -1.00 21.65 -1.10
CA ARG A 192 -0.32 21.40 0.19
C ARG A 192 -0.12 19.91 0.45
N ALA A 193 -1.11 19.07 0.14
CA ALA A 193 -1.03 17.63 0.30
C ALA A 193 0.02 17.02 -0.63
N GLU A 194 0.12 17.49 -1.87
CA GLU A 194 1.13 17.05 -2.82
C GLU A 194 2.54 17.44 -2.35
N ARG A 195 2.74 18.69 -1.93
CA ARG A 195 4.02 19.14 -1.34
C ARG A 195 4.40 18.32 -0.10
N MET A 196 3.43 18.02 0.78
CA MET A 196 3.67 17.18 1.96
C MET A 196 4.08 15.76 1.58
N ARG A 197 3.47 15.20 0.53
CA ARG A 197 3.82 13.87 0.02
C ARG A 197 5.24 13.84 -0.53
N THR A 198 5.65 14.87 -1.27
CA THR A 198 7.01 15.01 -1.79
C THR A 198 8.02 15.11 -0.64
N VAL A 199 7.80 16.00 0.32
CA VAL A 199 8.66 16.14 1.51
C VAL A 199 8.72 14.84 2.32
N SER A 200 7.60 14.12 2.47
CA SER A 200 7.60 12.82 3.15
C SER A 200 8.44 11.77 2.39
N GLY A 201 8.41 11.79 1.07
CA GLY A 201 9.27 10.96 0.22
C GLY A 201 10.75 11.29 0.40
N GLU A 202 11.10 12.57 0.39
CA GLU A 202 12.48 13.05 0.61
C GLU A 202 12.99 12.71 2.01
N VAL A 203 12.19 12.91 3.05
CA VAL A 203 12.54 12.53 4.44
C VAL A 203 12.75 11.01 4.57
N LYS A 204 11.95 10.20 3.88
CA LYS A 204 12.16 8.74 3.84
C LYS A 204 13.45 8.36 3.10
N ALA A 205 13.80 9.09 2.05
CA ALA A 205 15.05 8.89 1.30
C ALA A 205 16.30 9.38 2.05
N LEU A 206 16.14 10.35 2.96
CA LEU A 206 17.19 10.92 3.82
C LEU A 206 17.46 10.11 5.10
N LYS A 207 16.74 9.01 5.33
CA LYS A 207 17.07 8.12 6.45
C LYS A 207 18.42 7.44 6.21
N PHE A 208 19.43 7.91 6.94
CA PHE A 208 20.64 7.15 7.30
C PHE A 208 20.26 5.89 8.07
#